data_AF-A0A0P7HDH5-F1
#
_entry.id   AF-A0A0P7HDH5-F1
#
_cell.length_a   1.000
_cell.length_b   1.000
_cell.length_c   1.000
_cell.angle_alpha   90.00
_cell.angle_beta   90.00
_cell.angle_gamma   90.00
#
_symmetry.space_group_name_H-M   'P 1'
#
loop_
_entity.id
_entity.type
_entity.pdbx_description
1 polymer ?
#
loop_
_entity_poly.entity_id
_entity_poly.type
_entity_poly.pdbx_seq_one_letter_code
_entity_poly.pdbx_strand_id
1 'polypeptide(L)' 'MYAWIFRHLPGPLWVRILTALVLAAGVVLVLMMYVFPWFSEFSFLAPLTDSTIGGSETQ' A
#
# COMPACT_ATOMS: atom_id res chain seq x y z
N MET A 1 19.33 10.65 32.97
CA MET A 1 19.92 9.54 32.20
C MET A 1 18.91 8.65 31.46
N TYR A 2 17.76 9.18 31.03
CA TYR A 2 17.00 8.64 29.87
C TYR A 2 16.86 9.70 28.76
N ALA A 3 17.35 10.92 29.00
CA ALA A 3 17.20 12.08 28.13
C ALA A 3 18.07 12.06 26.86
N TRP A 4 18.91 11.03 26.67
CA TRP A 4 19.78 10.91 25.50
C TRP A 4 19.08 10.16 24.35
N ILE A 5 18.27 9.13 24.65
CA ILE A 5 17.56 8.35 23.63
C ILE A 5 16.38 9.13 23.01
N PHE A 6 15.72 10.00 23.79
CA PHE A 6 14.66 10.88 23.29
C PHE A 6 15.17 12.08 22.48
N ARG A 7 16.50 12.26 22.38
CA ARG A 7 17.13 13.37 21.65
C ARG A 7 17.58 12.99 20.23
N HIS A 8 17.62 11.70 19.88
CA HIS A 8 18.05 11.22 18.56
C HIS A 8 16.94 11.08 17.53
N LEU A 9 15.70 11.32 17.94
CA LEU A 9 14.54 11.31 17.06
C LEU A 9 14.19 12.77 16.76
N PRO A 10 14.39 13.26 15.53
CA PRO A 10 14.14 14.65 15.21
C PRO A 10 12.64 14.93 15.24
N GLY A 11 12.19 15.54 16.33
CA GLY A 11 10.89 16.17 16.46
C GLY A 11 9.98 15.61 17.56
N PRO A 12 9.03 16.43 18.06
CA PRO A 12 8.03 16.06 19.07
C PRO A 12 7.25 14.82 18.64
N LEU A 13 6.57 14.15 19.58
CA LEU A 13 5.77 12.93 19.35
C LEU A 13 4.90 13.01 18.08
N TRP A 14 4.34 14.19 17.80
CA TRP A 14 3.59 14.53 16.58
C TRP A 14 4.37 14.36 15.27
N VAL A 15 5.64 14.76 15.21
CA VAL A 15 6.49 14.59 14.03
C VAL A 15 6.76 13.11 13.76
N ARG A 16 6.93 12.30 14.81
CA ARG A 16 7.11 10.84 14.64
C ARG A 16 5.85 10.19 14.10
N ILE A 17 4.67 10.59 14.59
CA ILE A 17 3.37 10.13 14.06
C ILE A 17 3.23 10.56 12.60
N LEU A 18 3.51 11.82 12.28
CA LEU A 18 3.37 12.34 10.93
C LEU A 18 4.30 11.64 9.95
N THR A 19 5.56 11.41 10.31
CA THR A 19 6.51 10.66 9.48
C THR A 19 6.07 9.21 9.30
N ALA A 20 5.58 8.53 10.35
CA ALA A 20 5.07 7.16 10.24
C ALA A 20 3.82 7.10 9.34
N LEU A 21 2.93 8.09 9.43
CA LEU A 21 1.74 8.20 8.60
C LEU A 21 2.11 8.44 7.13
N VAL A 22 3.07 9.32 6.86
CA VAL A 22 3.58 9.58 5.51
C VAL A 22 4.24 8.34 4.91
N LEU A 23 5.04 7.61 5.70
CA LEU A 23 5.62 6.32 5.27
C LEU A 23 4.53 5.31 4.94
N ALA A 24 3.53 5.15 5.82
CA ALA A 24 2.42 4.24 5.59
C ALA A 24 1.62 4.63 4.33
N ALA A 25 1.30 5.91 4.16
CA ALA A 25 0.63 6.42 2.97
C ALA A 25 1.47 6.20 1.70
N GLY A 26 2.79 6.42 1.77
CA GLY A 26 3.72 6.14 0.68
C GLY A 26 3.73 4.66 0.29
N VAL A 27 3.74 3.75 1.27
CA VAL A 27 3.64 2.30 1.03
C VAL A 27 2.32 1.96 0.37
N VAL A 28 1.19 2.45 0.88
CA VAL A 28 -0.14 2.21 0.29
C VAL A 28 -0.21 2.72 -1.15
N LEU A 29 0.32 3.93 -1.42
CA LEU A 29 0.38 4.49 -2.76
C LEU A 29 1.25 3.66 -3.70
N VAL A 30 2.44 3.23 -3.26
CA VAL A 30 3.30 2.35 -4.05
C VAL A 30 2.61 1.02 -4.32
N LEU A 31 1.92 0.45 -3.33
CA LEU A 31 1.17 -0.79 -3.52
C LEU A 31 0.03 -0.60 -4.53
N MET A 32 -0.74 0.48 -4.43
CA MET A 32 -1.83 0.78 -5.35
C MET A 32 -1.35 1.10 -6.77
N MET A 33 -0.28 1.90 -6.90
CA MET A 33 0.16 2.45 -8.18
C MET A 33 1.14 1.52 -8.92
N TYR A 34 1.87 0.66 -8.20
CA TYR A 34 2.86 -0.25 -8.80
C TYR A 34 2.53 -1.72 -8.55
N VAL A 35 2.25 -2.12 -7.31
CA VAL A 35 2.09 -3.54 -6.97
C VAL A 35 0.80 -4.11 -7.56
N PHE A 36 -0.32 -3.41 -7.45
CA PHE A 36 -1.61 -3.85 -8.00
C PHE A 36 -1.58 -4.06 -9.53
N PRO A 37 -1.09 -3.10 -10.33
CA PRO A 37 -0.94 -3.29 -11.79
C PRO A 37 -0.05 -4.49 -12.11
N TRP A 38 1.09 -4.61 -11.42
CA TRP A 38 2.02 -5.72 -11.62
C TRP A 38 1.38 -7.07 -11.25
N PHE A 39 0.60 -7.12 -10.17
CA PHE A 39 -0.19 -8.30 -9.81
C PHE A 39 -1.25 -8.64 -10.86
N SER A 40 -1.93 -7.65 -11.44
CA SER A 40 -2.94 -7.91 -12.48
C SER A 40 -2.34 -8.55 -13.73
N GLU A 41 -1.12 -8.16 -14.10
CA GLU A 41 -0.44 -8.68 -15.29
C GLU A 41 0.27 -10.01 -15.06
N PHE A 42 0.81 -10.25 -13.86
CA PHE A 42 1.64 -11.43 -13.56
C PHE A 42 0.95 -12.49 -12.69
N SER A 43 -0.30 -12.29 -12.28
CA SER A 43 -1.00 -13.23 -11.40
C SER A 43 -1.48 -14.49 -12.13
N PHE A 44 -1.04 -15.64 -11.60
CA PHE A 44 -1.55 -16.99 -11.90
C PHE A 44 -3.06 -17.15 -11.61
N LEU A 45 -3.66 -16.23 -10.85
CA LEU A 45 -5.08 -16.21 -10.50
C LEU A 45 -5.94 -15.42 -11.50
N ALA A 46 -5.39 -14.97 -12.65
CA ALA A 46 -6.15 -14.30 -13.71
C ALA A 46 -7.46 -15.03 -14.11
N PRO A 47 -7.53 -16.38 -14.14
CA PRO A 47 -8.79 -17.08 -14.42
C PRO A 47 -9.86 -16.94 -13.33
N LEU A 48 -9.50 -16.51 -12.11
CA LEU A 48 -10.41 -16.35 -10.97
C LEU A 48 -10.93 -14.91 -10.88
N THR A 49 -10.31 -13.97 -11.60
CA THR A 49 -10.73 -12.57 -11.65
C THR A 49 -11.69 -12.26 -12.79
N ASP A 50 -11.88 -13.22 -13.73
CA ASP A 50 -12.84 -13.12 -14.82
C ASP A 50 -14.27 -13.37 -14.30
N SER A 51 -15.21 -12.50 -14.64
CA SER A 51 -16.60 -12.60 -14.17
C SER A 51 -17.40 -13.55 -15.06
N THR A 52 -17.69 -14.76 -14.58
CA THR A 52 -18.39 -15.83 -15.33
C THR A 52 -19.87 -15.57 -15.65
N ILE A 53 -20.47 -14.48 -15.14
CA ILE A 53 -21.87 -14.12 -15.44
C ILE A 53 -21.88 -12.73 -16.09
N GLY A 54 -22.08 -12.69 -17.41
CA GLY A 54 -22.17 -11.44 -18.21
C GLY A 54 -21.48 -11.45 -19.59
N GLY A 55 -20.89 -12.57 -20.02
CA GLY A 55 -20.16 -12.67 -21.30
C GLY A 55 -20.95 -13.20 -22.50
N SER A 56 -22.23 -13.59 -22.35
CA SER A 56 -22.95 -14.32 -23.42
C SER A 56 -24.40 -13.89 -23.66
N GLU A 57 -24.77 -12.64 -23.36
CA GLU A 57 -26.13 -12.12 -23.61
C GLU A 57 -26.27 -11.33 -24.93
N THR A 58 -25.41 -11.60 -25.92
CA THR A 58 -25.63 -11.15 -27.31
C THR A 58 -25.32 -12.26 -28.31
N GLN A 59 -26.21 -13.26 -28.34
CA GLN A 59 -26.63 -14.02 -29.54
C GLN A 59 -28.06 -14.52 -29.31
#